data_AF-A0A821XWA3-F1
#
_entry.id   AF-A0A821XWA3-F1
#
_cell.length_a   1.000
_cell.length_b   1.000
_cell.length_c   1.000
_cell.angle_alpha   90.00
_cell.angle_beta   90.00
_cell.angle_gamma   90.00
#
_symmetry.space_group_name_H-M   'P 1'
#
loop_
_entity.id
_entity.type
_entity.pdbx_description
1 polymer ?
#
loop_
_entity_poly.entity_id
_entity_poly.type
_entity_poly.pdbx_seq_one_letter_code
_entity_poly.pdbx_strand_id
1 'polypeptide(L)'
;KLLEKYRPETKKEKKLRLKLRAEEQAKTGKPDKPTKRPNGLRSGMNTVTALVEKKKAQLVIIAHDVEPIELVLHLPTLCRKMGVPYCIVKGKSRLGRLVNLKTC
;
A
#
# COMPACT_ATOMS: atom_id res chain seq x y z
N LYS A 1 7.77 9.38 -10.11
CA LYS A 1 8.71 10.09 -9.22
C LYS A 1 8.27 10.06 -7.76
N LEU A 2 7.21 10.74 -7.29
CA LEU A 2 6.85 10.73 -5.85
C LEU A 2 6.57 9.32 -5.28
N LEU A 3 5.72 8.55 -5.95
CA LEU A 3 5.29 7.23 -5.47
C LEU A 3 6.38 6.15 -5.51
N GLU A 4 7.47 6.37 -6.27
CA GLU A 4 8.58 5.42 -6.36
C GLU A 4 9.39 5.35 -5.06
N LYS A 5 9.42 6.44 -4.29
CA LYS A 5 10.04 6.48 -2.96
C LYS A 5 9.31 5.60 -1.94
N TYR A 6 8.00 5.40 -2.13
CA TYR A 6 7.13 4.69 -1.20
C TYR A 6 6.82 3.27 -1.67
N ARG A 7 7.65 2.66 -2.53
CA ARG A 7 7.41 1.29 -2.98
C ARG A 7 7.42 0.31 -1.80
N PRO A 8 6.48 -0.64 -1.75
CA PRO A 8 6.51 -1.68 -0.73
C PRO A 8 7.69 -2.63 -0.96
N GLU A 9 8.19 -3.21 0.13
CA GLU A 9 9.27 -4.20 0.11
C GLU A 9 8.94 -5.38 -0.80
N THR A 10 9.94 -5.84 -1.55
CA THR A 10 9.85 -7.09 -2.30
C THR A 10 9.91 -8.30 -1.38
N LYS A 11 9.45 -9.46 -1.87
CA LYS A 11 9.54 -10.73 -1.12
C LYS A 11 10.98 -11.07 -0.71
N LYS A 12 11.97 -10.73 -1.56
CA LYS A 12 13.39 -10.99 -1.30
C LYS A 12 13.92 -10.10 -0.16
N GLU A 13 13.65 -8.80 -0.22
CA GLU A 13 14.04 -7.83 0.83
C GLU A 13 13.36 -8.17 2.16
N LYS A 14 12.06 -8.53 2.13
CA LYS A 14 11.34 -8.97 3.33
C LYS A 14 11.97 -10.22 3.94
N LYS A 15 12.37 -11.20 3.12
CA LYS A 15 13.05 -12.43 3.58
C LYS A 15 14.40 -12.09 4.20
N LEU A 16 15.20 -11.23 3.57
CA LEU A 16 16.48 -10.77 4.09
C LEU A 16 16.31 -10.07 5.45
N ARG A 17 15.37 -9.13 5.55
CA ARG A 17 15.07 -8.41 6.81
C ARG A 17 14.67 -9.37 7.92
N LEU A 18 13.81 -10.34 7.64
CA LEU A 18 13.38 -11.32 8.64
C LEU A 18 14.52 -12.24 9.07
N LYS A 19 15.42 -12.64 8.15
CA LYS A 19 16.62 -13.42 8.49
C LYS A 19 17.55 -12.64 9.40
N LEU A 20 17.91 -11.42 9.03
CA LEU A 20 18.78 -10.56 9.84
C LEU A 20 18.19 -10.33 11.24
N ARG A 21 16.88 -10.05 11.32
CA ARG A 21 16.20 -9.87 12.60
C ARG A 21 16.20 -11.15 13.45
N ALA A 22 15.99 -12.31 12.83
CA ALA A 22 16.06 -13.60 13.53
C ALA A 22 17.48 -13.92 14.02
N GLU A 23 18.51 -13.61 13.22
CA GLU A 23 19.91 -13.77 13.61
C GLU A 23 20.29 -12.83 14.77
N GLU A 24 19.85 -11.57 14.74
CA GLU A 24 20.06 -10.62 15.83
C GLU A 24 19.36 -11.05 17.12
N GLN A 25 18.14 -11.56 17.01
CA GLN A 25 17.41 -12.13 18.16
C GLN A 25 18.13 -13.34 18.74
N ALA A 26 18.56 -14.28 17.89
CA ALA A 26 19.31 -15.46 18.33
C ALA A 26 20.62 -15.10 19.04
N LYS A 27 21.30 -14.02 18.60
CA LYS A 27 22.54 -13.53 19.21
C LYS A 27 22.32 -12.77 20.52
N THR A 28 21.24 -11.99 20.64
CA THR A 28 21.03 -11.09 21.79
C THR A 28 20.10 -11.65 22.87
N GLY A 29 19.31 -12.70 22.58
CA GLY A 29 18.40 -13.35 23.52
C GLY A 29 17.27 -12.44 24.05
N LYS A 30 17.17 -11.20 23.57
CA LYS A 30 16.19 -10.21 24.01
C LYS A 30 14.90 -10.32 23.20
N PRO A 31 13.73 -10.04 23.82
CA PRO A 31 12.46 -10.04 23.11
C PRO A 31 12.46 -9.00 21.99
N ASP A 32 11.65 -9.26 20.97
CA ASP A 32 11.66 -8.52 19.73
C ASP A 32 11.35 -7.02 19.94
N LYS A 33 12.32 -6.14 19.67
CA LYS A 33 12.10 -4.70 19.78
C LYS A 33 11.12 -4.24 18.71
N PRO A 34 10.03 -3.53 19.07
CA PRO A 34 9.06 -3.03 18.09
C PRO A 34 9.70 -1.96 17.22
N THR A 35 9.99 -2.30 15.96
CA THR A 35 10.56 -1.37 14.98
C THR A 35 9.45 -0.57 14.29
N LYS A 36 9.70 0.72 14.01
CA LYS A 36 8.76 1.55 13.25
C LYS A 36 8.61 0.97 11.84
N ARG A 37 7.36 0.64 11.46
CA ARG A 37 7.08 0.12 10.11
C ARG A 37 7.41 1.20 9.07
N PRO A 38 8.12 0.86 7.99
CA PRO A 38 8.43 1.83 6.95
C PRO A 38 7.14 2.35 6.30
N ASN A 39 7.14 3.62 5.93
CA ASN A 39 6.03 4.23 5.21
C ASN A 39 6.07 3.70 3.78
N GLY A 40 5.13 2.82 3.43
CA GLY A 40 4.98 2.26 2.09
C GLY A 40 3.58 2.52 1.55
N LEU A 41 3.46 2.46 0.22
CA LEU A 41 2.19 2.53 -0.48
C LEU A 41 1.33 1.33 -0.04
N ARG A 42 0.09 1.62 0.34
CA ARG A 42 -0.89 0.59 0.68
C ARG A 42 -1.75 0.32 -0.55
N SER A 43 -1.85 -0.95 -0.90
CA SER A 43 -2.55 -1.42 -2.10
C SER A 43 -3.68 -2.37 -1.75
N GLY A 44 -4.63 -2.50 -2.68
CA GLY A 44 -5.78 -3.39 -2.57
C GLY A 44 -7.04 -2.67 -2.09
N MET A 45 -8.16 -2.98 -2.72
CA MET A 45 -9.45 -2.32 -2.51
C MET A 45 -9.87 -2.30 -1.04
N ASN A 46 -9.95 -3.47 -0.40
CA ASN A 46 -10.40 -3.58 1.01
C ASN A 46 -9.50 -2.82 2.00
N THR A 47 -8.19 -2.78 1.71
CA THR A 47 -7.25 -2.02 2.53
C THR A 47 -7.47 -0.52 2.35
N VAL A 48 -7.68 -0.08 1.10
CA VAL A 48 -7.89 1.34 0.77
C VAL A 48 -9.22 1.83 1.36
N THR A 49 -10.32 1.10 1.18
CA THR A 49 -11.63 1.46 1.75
C THR A 49 -11.55 1.60 3.27
N ALA A 50 -10.98 0.62 3.97
CA ALA A 50 -10.80 0.68 5.42
C ALA A 50 -9.91 1.85 5.89
N LEU A 51 -8.96 2.31 5.08
CA LEU A 51 -8.13 3.49 5.40
C LEU A 51 -8.84 4.81 5.16
N VAL A 52 -9.67 4.88 4.13
CA VAL A 52 -10.51 6.04 3.83
C VAL A 52 -11.56 6.23 4.93
N GLU A 53 -12.21 5.14 5.34
CA GLU A 53 -13.16 5.15 6.46
C GLU A 53 -12.50 5.59 7.78
N LYS A 54 -11.27 5.14 8.04
CA LYS A 54 -10.51 5.54 9.23
C LYS A 54 -9.86 6.93 9.09
N LYS A 55 -10.04 7.63 7.97
CA LYS A 55 -9.38 8.91 7.64
C LYS A 55 -7.86 8.89 7.82
N LYS A 56 -7.23 7.73 7.58
CA LYS A 56 -5.77 7.55 7.64
C LYS A 56 -5.11 7.69 6.27
N ALA A 57 -5.89 7.64 5.20
CA ALA A 57 -5.41 7.90 3.85
C ALA A 57 -5.25 9.41 3.63
N GLN A 58 -4.07 9.83 3.17
CA GLN A 58 -3.81 11.22 2.79
C GLN A 58 -4.18 11.51 1.33
N LEU A 59 -4.03 10.50 0.46
CA LEU A 59 -4.33 10.57 -0.96
C LEU A 59 -4.75 9.19 -1.45
N VAL A 60 -5.80 9.13 -2.26
CA VAL A 60 -6.28 7.90 -2.90
C VAL A 60 -6.05 8.00 -4.41
N ILE A 61 -5.46 6.95 -4.98
CA ILE A 61 -5.19 6.87 -6.42
C ILE A 61 -6.06 5.76 -7.00
N ILE A 62 -6.87 6.10 -7.98
CA ILE A 62 -7.84 5.21 -8.60
C ILE A 62 -7.43 4.98 -10.05
N ALA A 63 -7.34 3.72 -10.49
CA ALA A 63 -7.14 3.41 -11.90
C ALA A 63 -8.46 3.55 -12.68
N HIS A 64 -8.39 4.06 -13.91
CA HIS A 64 -9.56 4.22 -14.78
C HIS A 64 -9.99 2.94 -15.52
N ASP A 65 -9.08 1.98 -15.69
CA ASP A 65 -9.17 0.82 -16.58
C ASP A 65 -9.41 -0.48 -15.79
N VAL A 66 -10.14 -0.37 -14.68
CA VAL A 66 -10.46 -1.50 -13.82
C VAL A 66 -11.68 -2.24 -14.37
N GLU A 67 -11.55 -3.55 -14.44
CA GLU A 67 -12.63 -4.47 -14.80
C GLU A 67 -12.78 -5.43 -13.62
N PRO A 68 -13.98 -5.59 -13.03
CA PRO A 68 -15.23 -4.85 -13.26
C PRO A 68 -15.24 -3.42 -12.63
N ILE A 69 -16.00 -2.48 -13.22
CA ILE A 69 -16.03 -1.05 -12.83
C ILE A 69 -16.74 -0.81 -11.49
N GLU A 70 -17.63 -1.72 -11.12
CA GLU A 70 -18.42 -1.72 -9.89
C GLU A 70 -17.54 -1.70 -8.63
N LEU A 71 -16.34 -2.27 -8.72
CA LEU A 71 -15.35 -2.26 -7.64
C LEU A 71 -14.87 -0.85 -7.29
N VAL A 72 -14.85 0.04 -8.27
CA VAL A 72 -14.28 1.40 -8.14
C VAL A 72 -15.36 2.47 -8.07
N LEU A 73 -16.58 2.18 -8.54
CA LEU A 73 -17.67 3.15 -8.67
C LEU A 73 -17.98 3.89 -7.36
N HIS A 74 -17.89 3.21 -6.21
CA HIS A 74 -18.19 3.78 -4.90
C HIS A 74 -17.00 4.52 -4.24
N LEU A 75 -15.78 4.41 -4.78
CA LEU A 75 -14.60 5.01 -4.16
C LEU A 75 -14.58 6.54 -4.24
N PRO A 76 -14.92 7.19 -5.37
CA PRO A 76 -14.97 8.65 -5.44
C PRO A 76 -16.00 9.25 -4.47
N THR A 77 -17.18 8.62 -4.35
CA THR A 77 -18.23 9.08 -3.44
C THR A 77 -17.82 8.89 -1.97
N LEU A 78 -17.19 7.76 -1.64
CA LEU A 78 -16.64 7.50 -0.32
C LEU A 78 -15.54 8.51 0.05
N CYS A 79 -14.59 8.77 -0.85
CA CYS A 79 -13.50 9.72 -0.63
C CYS A 79 -14.05 11.14 -0.42
N ARG A 80 -15.04 11.57 -1.21
CA ARG A 80 -15.72 12.86 -1.04
C ARG A 80 -16.44 12.97 0.29
N LYS A 81 -17.17 11.93 0.71
CA LYS A 81 -17.88 11.90 2.01
C LYS A 81 -16.92 11.99 3.20
N MET A 82 -15.77 11.33 3.10
CA MET A 82 -14.77 11.29 4.16
C MET A 82 -13.78 12.47 4.14
N GLY A 83 -13.82 13.32 3.10
CA GLY A 83 -12.93 14.48 2.95
C GLY A 83 -11.50 14.10 2.55
N VAL A 84 -11.31 12.94 1.91
CA VAL A 84 -9.99 12.46 1.47
C VAL A 84 -9.81 12.82 -0.01
N PRO A 85 -8.69 13.46 -0.41
CA PRO A 85 -8.45 13.79 -1.81
C PRO A 85 -8.18 12.51 -2.61
N TYR A 86 -8.74 12.44 -3.81
CA TYR A 86 -8.55 11.32 -4.74
C TYR A 86 -8.16 11.82 -6.13
N CYS A 87 -7.44 10.99 -6.87
CA CYS A 87 -7.10 11.24 -8.27
C CYS A 87 -7.33 9.98 -9.12
N ILE A 88 -7.90 10.16 -10.31
CA ILE A 88 -8.07 9.09 -11.30
C ILE A 88 -6.88 9.13 -12.25
N VAL A 89 -6.17 8.00 -12.38
CA VAL A 89 -4.94 7.89 -13.15
C VAL A 89 -5.11 6.85 -14.25
N LYS A 90 -4.47 7.10 -15.40
CA LYS A 90 -4.45 6.18 -16.53
C LYS A 90 -3.50 4.99 -16.26
N GLY A 91 -4.04 3.78 -16.25
CA GLY A 91 -3.32 2.51 -16.33
C GLY A 91 -3.15 1.77 -15.00
N LYS A 92 -3.97 0.74 -14.76
CA LYS A 92 -3.86 -0.21 -13.63
C LYS A 92 -2.52 -0.94 -13.61
N SER A 93 -1.96 -1.20 -14.79
CA SER A 93 -0.64 -1.84 -14.94
C SER A 93 0.50 -0.95 -14.43
N ARG A 94 0.37 0.38 -14.55
CA ARG A 94 1.38 1.31 -14.04
C ARG A 94 1.38 1.32 -12.51
N LEU A 95 0.19 1.33 -11.89
CA LEU A 95 0.06 1.21 -10.43
C LEU A 95 0.59 -0.15 -9.96
N GLY A 96 0.28 -1.23 -10.68
CA GLY A 96 0.79 -2.57 -10.39
C GLY A 96 2.31 -2.61 -10.34
N ARG A 97 2.98 -2.01 -11.33
CA ARG A 97 4.45 -1.95 -11.39
C ARG A 97 5.08 -1.24 -10.18
N LEU A 98 4.39 -0.27 -9.56
CA LEU A 98 4.89 0.36 -8.33
C LEU A 98 4.79 -0.56 -7.12
N VAL A 99 3.79 -1.43 -7.07
CA VAL A 99 3.51 -2.32 -5.94
C VAL A 99 4.17 -3.71 -6.11
N ASN A 100 4.92 -3.92 -7.20
CA ASN A 100 5.47 -5.21 -7.62
C ASN A 100 4.36 -6.25 -7.94
N LEU A 101 3.23 -5.77 -8.46
CA LEU A 101 2.10 -6.58 -8.93
C LEU A 101 1.91 -6.39 -10.44
N LYS A 102 1.16 -7.29 -11.09
CA LYS A 102 0.81 -7.14 -12.51
C LYS A 102 -0.17 -5.98 -12.72
N THR A 103 -1.13 -5.85 -11.82
CA THR A 103 -2.17 -4.80 -11.81
C THR A 103 -2.45 -4.38 -10.36
N CYS A 104 -2.89 -3.14 -10.17
CA CYS A 104 -3.35 -2.60 -8.88
C CYS A 104 -4.59 -1.74 -9.06
#